data_AF-A0A950X2S3-F1
#
_entry.id   AF-A0A950X2S3-F1
#
_cell.length_a   1.000
_cell.length_b   1.000
_cell.length_c   1.000
_cell.angle_alpha   90.00
_cell.angle_beta   90.00
_cell.angle_gamma   90.00
#
_symmetry.space_group_name_H-M   'P 1'
#
loop_
_entity.id
_entity.type
_entity.pdbx_description
1 polymer ?
#
loop_
_entity_poly.entity_id
_entity_poly.type
_entity_poly.pdbx_seq_one_letter_code
_entity_poly.pdbx_strand_id
1 'polypeptide(L)' 'MPRDIITIECTEARAEGKPVSRYITTRNKKSPNTPGRLEKKKYNPFLRRHTLHREVK' A
#
# COMPACT_ATOMS: atom_id res chain seq x y z
N MET A 1 21.97 0.35 0.46
CA MET A 1 21.12 0.90 -0.63
C MET A 1 20.11 1.85 -0.02
N PRO A 2 19.89 3.04 -0.60
CA PRO A 2 18.87 3.97 -0.12
C PRO A 2 17.51 3.27 -0.13
N ARG A 3 16.79 3.35 0.98
CA ARG A 3 15.42 2.85 1.13
C ARG A 3 14.50 4.06 0.96
N ASP A 4 13.65 4.03 -0.05
CA ASP A 4 12.65 5.07 -0.26
C ASP A 4 11.50 4.86 0.73
N ILE A 5 11.06 5.94 1.36
CA ILE A 5 9.84 5.95 2.17
C ILE A 5 8.68 6.16 1.21
N ILE A 6 7.74 5.23 1.21
CA ILE A 6 6.57 5.24 0.33
C ILE A 6 5.29 5.07 1.14
N THR A 7 4.21 5.65 0.64
CA THR A 7 2.87 5.46 1.20
C THR A 7 2.14 4.43 0.37
N ILE A 8 1.51 3.46 1.02
CA ILE A 8 0.59 2.51 0.39
C ILE A 8 -0.85 2.82 0.84
N GLU A 9 -1.78 2.79 -0.11
CA GLU A 9 -3.18 3.15 0.08
C GLU A 9 -4.10 1.99 -0.32
N CYS A 10 -5.18 1.78 0.45
CA CYS A 10 -6.19 0.77 0.15
C CYS A 10 -6.92 1.06 -1.18
N THR A 11 -7.00 0.06 -2.05
CA THR A 11 -7.67 0.20 -3.36
C THR A 11 -9.19 0.02 -3.30
N GLU A 12 -9.66 -0.77 -2.34
CA GLU A 12 -11.07 -1.22 -2.25
C GLU A 12 -11.96 -0.19 -1.52
N ALA A 13 -11.40 0.53 -0.54
CA ALA A 13 -12.17 1.44 0.32
C ALA A 13 -12.90 2.55 -0.46
N ARG A 14 -12.29 3.05 -1.55
CA ARG A 14 -12.85 4.12 -2.37
C ARG A 14 -14.11 3.68 -3.13
N ALA A 15 -14.16 2.42 -3.56
CA ALA A 15 -15.32 1.84 -4.24
C ALA A 15 -16.49 1.62 -3.27
N GLU A 16 -16.19 1.34 -2.00
CA GLU A 16 -17.20 1.13 -0.95
C GLU A 16 -17.66 2.43 -0.27
N GLY A 17 -17.20 3.61 -0.74
CA GLY A 17 -17.55 4.90 -0.15
C GLY A 17 -17.00 5.12 1.27
N LYS A 18 -16.01 4.32 1.68
CA LYS A 18 -15.39 4.39 3.02
C LYS A 18 -14.06 5.13 2.98
N PRO A 19 -13.63 5.71 4.11
CA PRO A 19 -12.31 6.33 4.21
C PRO A 19 -11.21 5.31 3.91
N VAL A 20 -10.19 5.79 3.22
CA VAL A 20 -9.13 4.95 2.69
C VAL A 20 -8.03 4.77 3.73
N SER A 21 -7.66 3.52 4.01
CA SER A 21 -6.53 3.22 4.90
C SER A 21 -5.20 3.47 4.21
N ARG A 22 -4.27 4.15 4.90
CA ARG A 22 -2.93 4.50 4.41
C ARG A 22 -1.86 4.03 5.39
N TYR A 23 -0.78 3.48 4.86
CA TYR A 23 0.38 3.03 5.63
C TYR A 23 1.67 3.58 5.04
N ILE A 24 2.61 3.93 5.91
CA ILE A 24 3.97 4.31 5.51
C ILE A 24 4.84 3.06 5.57
N THR A 25 5.57 2.78 4.49
CA THR A 25 6.49 1.65 4.42
C THR A 25 7.77 2.05 3.71
N THR A 26 8.83 1.26 3.88
CA THR A 26 10.06 1.45 3.11
C THR A 26 10.10 0.47 1.95
N ARG A 27 10.59 0.95 0.81
CA ARG A 27 10.83 0.15 -0.39
C ARG A 27 12.30 0.21 -0.77
N ASN A 28 12.80 -0.91 -1.27
CA ASN A 28 14.10 -0.96 -1.92
C ASN A 28 13.91 -0.86 -3.45
N LYS A 29 14.27 0.27 -4.05
CA LYS A 29 14.20 0.48 -5.52
C LYS A 29 15.00 -0.54 -6.33
N LYS A 30 16.10 -1.07 -5.77
CA LYS A 30 16.99 -2.02 -6.46
C LYS A 30 16.61 -3.49 -6.23
N SER A 31 15.53 -3.77 -5.51
CA SER A 31 15.09 -5.14 -5.28
C SER A 31 14.53 -5.75 -6.57
N PRO A 32 15.07 -6.89 -7.07
CA PRO A 32 14.52 -7.58 -8.24
C PRO A 32 13.12 -8.14 -7.99
N ASN A 33 12.70 -8.26 -6.73
CA ASN A 33 11.40 -8.82 -6.33
C ASN A 33 10.25 -7.82 -6.45
N THR A 34 10.50 -6.55 -6.79
CA THR A 34 9.42 -5.55 -6.92
C THR A 34 9.74 -4.46 -7.96
N PRO A 35 9.88 -4.84 -9.24
CA PRO A 35 10.01 -3.86 -10.32
C PRO A 35 8.65 -3.14 -10.47
N GLY A 36 8.62 -1.80 -10.36
CA GLY A 36 7.38 -1.04 -10.57
C GLY A 36 6.73 -0.50 -9.31
N ARG A 37 5.55 -1.00 -8.89
CA ARG A 37 4.79 -0.54 -7.72
C ARG A 37 4.78 -1.58 -6.61
N LEU A 38 4.92 -1.16 -5.36
CA LEU A 38 4.74 -2.05 -4.21
C LEU A 38 3.24 -2.28 -3.94
N GLU A 39 2.83 -3.55 -3.95
CA GLU A 39 1.50 -3.98 -3.52
C GLU A 39 1.63 -4.88 -2.30
N LYS A 40 0.85 -4.59 -1.25
CA LYS A 40 0.83 -5.41 -0.02
C LYS A 40 -0.60 -5.57 0.47
N LYS A 41 -0.94 -6.79 0.90
CA LYS A 41 -2.16 -7.01 1.67
C LYS A 41 -1.95 -6.47 3.08
N LYS A 42 -2.75 -5.49 3.46
CA LYS A 42 -2.76 -4.90 4.82
C LYS A 42 -4.17 -4.86 5.34
N TYR A 43 -4.28 -4.91 6.66
CA TYR A 43 -5.57 -4.79 7.33
C TYR A 43 -6.12 -3.38 7.08
N ASN A 44 -7.38 -3.26 6.70
CA ASN A 44 -8.06 -1.98 6.65
C ASN A 44 -9.05 -1.90 7.82
N PRO A 45 -8.87 -0.97 8.77
CA PRO A 45 -9.75 -0.85 9.95
C PRO A 45 -11.18 -0.43 9.60
N PHE A 46 -11.39 0.28 8.48
CA PHE A 46 -12.72 0.74 8.05
C PHE A 46 -13.55 -0.37 7.38
N LEU A 47 -12.86 -1.34 6.78
CA LEU A 47 -13.47 -2.53 6.18
C LEU A 47 -13.43 -3.75 7.10
N ARG A 48 -12.68 -3.65 8.21
CA ARG A 48 -12.43 -4.71 9.18
C ARG A 48 -11.89 -6.01 8.56
N ARG A 49 -11.20 -5.91 7.41
CA ARG A 49 -10.63 -7.04 6.66
C ARG A 49 -9.31 -6.66 6.00
N HIS A 50 -8.54 -7.67 5.59
CA HIS A 50 -7.33 -7.46 4.79
C HIS A 50 -7.70 -7.12 3.36
N THR A 51 -7.14 -6.03 2.86
CA THR A 51 -7.39 -5.50 1.51
C THR A 51 -6.09 -5.20 0.81
N LEU A 52 -6.14 -5.10 -0.53
CA LEU A 52 -4.98 -4.78 -1.33
C LEU A 52 -4.63 -3.29 -1.19
N HIS A 53 -3.42 -3.01 -0.69
CA HIS A 53 -2.86 -1.67 -0.64
C HIS A 53 -1.80 -1.49 -1.72
N ARG A 54 -1.90 -0.41 -2.49
CA ARG A 54 -0.98 -0.06 -3.57
C ARG A 54 -0.18 1.18 -3.23
N GLU A 55 1.09 1.20 -3.65
CA GLU A 55 1.93 2.39 -3.59
C GLU A 55 1.28 3.58 -4.30
N VAL A 56 1.11 4.66 -3.54
CA VAL A 56 0.71 5.98 -4.03
C VAL A 56 1.98 6.82 -4.11
N LYS A 57 2.15 7.48 -5.26
CA LYS A 57 3.28 8.36 -5.55
C LYS A 57 3.03 9.75 -5.00
#